data_AF-A0A1M4YU63-F1
#
_entry.id   AF-A0A1M4YU63-F1
#
_cell.length_a   1.000
_cell.length_b   1.000
_cell.length_c   1.000
_cell.angle_alpha   90.00
_cell.angle_beta   90.00
_cell.angle_gamma   90.00
#
_symmetry.space_group_name_H-M   'P 1'
#
loop_
_entity.id
_entity.type
_entity.pdbx_description
1 polymer ?
#
loop_
_entity_poly.entity_id
_entity_poly.type
_entity_poly.pdbx_seq_one_letter_code
_entity_poly.pdbx_strand_id
1 'polypeptide(L)'
;MASEINSMKANTIIVSFNNGSVPPQYAYRYQITFSEENGIAELKIFKGYDTDEKMIVSEQKKFDTEIFLQLLSLFNKKENSQNNQALVGGSQRMIEVNSKKIIIAPDDDFGISLFNRFLELYRTDFQNYVNNNLNL
;
A
#
# COMPACT_ATOMS: atom_id res chain seq x y z
N MET A 1 40.08 13.98 -4.71
CA MET A 1 39.16 12.84 -4.76
C MET A 1 37.93 13.21 -3.96
N ALA A 2 36.85 13.61 -4.64
CA ALA A 2 35.59 13.90 -3.97
C ALA A 2 34.86 12.57 -3.75
N SER A 3 34.56 12.25 -2.50
CA SER A 3 33.66 11.15 -2.18
C SER A 3 32.25 11.55 -2.59
N GLU A 4 31.71 10.94 -3.64
CA GLU A 4 30.28 10.98 -3.94
C GLU A 4 29.55 10.30 -2.78
N ILE A 5 29.01 11.10 -1.86
CA ILE A 5 27.96 10.63 -0.97
C ILE A 5 26.74 10.47 -1.87
N ASN A 6 26.52 9.25 -2.36
CA ASN A 6 25.23 8.84 -2.87
C ASN A 6 24.21 9.02 -1.74
N SER A 7 23.58 10.19 -1.68
CA SER A 7 22.34 10.37 -0.93
C SER A 7 21.29 9.52 -1.62
N MET A 8 21.20 8.23 -1.25
CA MET A 8 20.05 7.42 -1.62
C MET A 8 18.85 8.15 -1.02
N LYS A 9 18.01 8.73 -1.89
CA LYS A 9 16.73 9.27 -1.46
C LYS A 9 15.99 8.13 -0.76
N ALA A 10 15.73 8.29 0.53
CA ALA A 10 14.98 7.31 1.30
C ALA A 10 13.62 7.09 0.63
N ASN A 11 13.30 5.83 0.33
CA ASN A 11 12.10 5.50 -0.39
C ASN A 11 10.88 5.60 0.53
N THR A 12 9.80 6.16 -0.01
CA THR A 12 8.48 6.08 0.60
C THR A 12 7.59 5.22 -0.28
N ILE A 13 6.98 4.19 0.30
CA ILE A 13 6.02 3.32 -0.39
C ILE A 13 4.65 3.48 0.24
N ILE A 14 3.64 3.72 -0.59
CA ILE A 14 2.25 3.78 -0.18
C ILE A 14 1.53 2.57 -0.78
N VAL A 15 0.98 1.72 0.07
CA VAL A 15 0.18 0.56 -0.32
C VAL A 15 -1.26 0.83 0.08
N SER A 16 -2.19 0.76 -0.88
CA SER A 16 -3.58 1.09 -0.62
C SER A 16 -4.57 0.18 -1.32
N PHE A 17 -5.71 0.03 -0.67
CA PHE A 17 -6.86 -0.68 -1.19
C PHE A 17 -8.11 0.14 -1.00
N ASN A 18 -8.97 0.12 -2.00
CA ASN A 18 -10.35 0.59 -1.91
C ASN A 18 -11.25 -0.59 -2.29
N ASN A 19 -12.26 -0.90 -1.48
CA ASN A 19 -13.13 -2.03 -1.78
C ASN A 19 -14.19 -1.74 -2.85
N GLY A 20 -14.44 -0.47 -3.17
CA GLY A 20 -15.41 -0.06 -4.20
C GLY A 20 -16.87 -0.39 -3.88
N SER A 21 -17.22 -0.66 -2.62
CA SER A 21 -18.53 -1.19 -2.23
C SER A 21 -19.64 -0.14 -2.19
N VAL A 22 -20.73 -0.37 -2.90
CA VAL A 22 -21.97 0.43 -2.80
C VAL A 22 -23.03 -0.39 -2.06
N PRO A 23 -23.73 0.12 -1.03
CA PRO A 23 -23.81 1.52 -0.54
C PRO A 23 -22.65 2.00 0.38
N PRO A 24 -22.50 3.32 0.62
CA PRO A 24 -21.37 3.94 1.34
C PRO A 24 -21.04 3.35 2.72
N GLN A 25 -22.03 2.82 3.42
CA GLN A 25 -21.86 2.21 4.75
C GLN A 25 -20.93 0.98 4.74
N TYR A 26 -20.75 0.35 3.57
CA TYR A 26 -19.83 -0.78 3.36
C TYR A 26 -18.53 -0.37 2.64
N ALA A 27 -18.42 0.89 2.21
CA ALA A 27 -17.22 1.39 1.56
C ALA A 27 -16.10 1.58 2.59
N TYR A 28 -14.92 1.06 2.29
CA TYR A 28 -13.72 1.32 3.08
C TYR A 28 -12.47 1.38 2.21
N ARG A 29 -11.49 2.11 2.73
CA ARG A 29 -10.15 2.25 2.18
C ARG A 29 -9.13 2.04 3.28
N TYR A 30 -8.02 1.38 2.98
CA TYR A 30 -6.84 1.46 3.83
C TYR A 30 -5.64 1.96 3.06
N GLN A 31 -4.71 2.59 3.78
CA GLN A 31 -3.44 3.05 3.28
C GLN A 31 -2.34 2.73 4.29
N ILE A 32 -1.25 2.12 3.83
CA ILE A 32 -0.03 1.92 4.62
C ILE A 32 1.08 2.71 3.96
N THR A 33 1.69 3.63 4.69
CA THR A 33 2.86 4.40 4.25
C THR A 33 4.09 3.84 4.95
N PHE A 34 5.01 3.24 4.20
CA PHE A 34 6.31 2.78 4.68
C PHE A 34 7.38 3.82 4.38
N SER A 35 8.16 4.22 5.39
CA SER A 35 9.30 5.11 5.24
C SER A 35 10.60 4.36 5.52
N GLU A 36 11.46 4.28 4.50
CA GLU A 36 12.80 3.70 4.64
C GLU A 36 13.66 4.46 5.65
N GLU A 37 13.52 5.79 5.68
CA GLU A 37 14.36 6.69 6.48
C GLU A 37 14.33 6.38 7.98
N ASN A 38 13.13 6.07 8.49
CA ASN A 38 12.91 5.85 9.92
C ASN A 38 12.49 4.42 10.25
N GLY A 39 12.25 3.56 9.25
CA GLY A 39 11.79 2.18 9.45
C GLY A 39 10.38 2.10 10.08
N ILE A 40 9.55 3.13 9.86
CA ILE A 40 8.19 3.22 10.39
C ILE A 40 7.17 3.08 9.27
N ALA A 41 6.15 2.27 9.53
CA ALA A 41 4.96 2.17 8.72
C ALA A 41 3.77 2.81 9.45
N GLU A 42 3.00 3.62 8.75
CA GLU A 42 1.75 4.23 9.22
C GLU A 42 0.56 3.63 8.48
N LEU A 43 -0.36 3.00 9.20
CA LEU A 43 -1.65 2.55 8.68
C LEU A 43 -2.73 3.59 8.98
N LYS A 44 -3.53 3.90 7.97
CA LYS A 44 -4.81 4.61 8.11
C LYS A 44 -5.92 3.78 7.48
N ILE A 45 -7.01 3.58 8.22
CA ILE A 45 -8.24 2.97 7.70
C ILE A 45 -9.34 4.00 7.71
N PHE A 46 -10.08 4.04 6.62
CA PHE A 46 -11.12 5.00 6.33
C PHE A 46 -12.42 4.29 5.96
N LYS A 47 -13.55 4.84 6.40
CA LYS A 47 -14.90 4.31 6.13
C LYS A 47 -15.78 5.38 5.50
N GLY A 48 -16.53 5.03 4.45
CA GLY A 48 -17.33 5.96 3.65
C GLY A 48 -16.69 6.34 2.31
N TYR A 49 -17.18 7.40 1.67
CA TYR A 49 -16.70 7.92 0.38
C TYR A 49 -16.25 9.37 0.50
N ASP A 50 -15.24 9.73 -0.31
CA ASP A 50 -14.83 11.11 -0.62
C ASP A 50 -14.95 12.08 0.56
N THR A 51 -15.95 12.96 0.55
CA THR A 51 -16.14 14.04 1.52
C THR A 51 -16.69 13.59 2.88
N ASP A 52 -17.30 12.41 2.95
CA ASP A 52 -17.87 11.83 4.18
C ASP A 52 -16.99 10.73 4.77
N GLU A 53 -15.80 10.53 4.19
CA GLU A 53 -14.85 9.52 4.61
C GLU A 53 -14.33 9.83 6.03
N LYS A 54 -14.56 8.90 6.96
CA LYS A 54 -14.09 8.99 8.35
C LYS A 54 -12.90 8.08 8.55
N MET A 55 -11.80 8.65 9.03
CA MET A 55 -10.67 7.86 9.51
C MET A 55 -11.06 7.17 10.83
N ILE A 56 -11.03 5.84 10.83
CA ILE A 56 -11.40 5.00 11.98
C ILE A 56 -10.18 4.37 12.66
N VAL A 57 -9.05 4.28 11.96
CA VAL A 57 -7.78 3.77 12.49
C VAL A 57 -6.63 4.65 12.02
N SER A 58 -5.68 4.92 12.93
CA SER A 58 -4.39 5.53 12.64
C SER A 58 -3.34 4.91 13.56
N GLU A 59 -2.48 4.03 13.04
CA GLU A 59 -1.51 3.26 13.82
C GLU A 59 -0.13 3.30 13.17
N GLN A 60 0.91 3.55 13.97
CA GLN A 60 2.30 3.48 13.54
C GLN A 60 3.03 2.32 14.18
N LYS A 61 3.90 1.65 13.43
CA LYS A 61 4.77 0.60 13.95
C LYS A 61 6.08 0.51 13.18
N LYS A 62 7.08 -0.14 13.78
CA LYS A 62 8.31 -0.53 13.09
C LYS A 62 8.07 -1.72 12.17
N PHE A 63 8.80 -1.76 11.06
CA PHE A 63 8.83 -2.90 10.13
C PHE A 63 10.27 -3.37 9.89
N ASP A 64 10.41 -4.52 9.24
CA ASP A 64 11.71 -5.04 8.83
C ASP A 64 12.19 -4.36 7.55
N THR A 65 13.20 -3.49 7.68
CA THR A 65 13.74 -2.72 6.56
C THR A 65 14.41 -3.58 5.49
N GLU A 66 14.96 -4.74 5.85
CA GLU A 66 15.60 -5.62 4.87
C GLU A 66 14.55 -6.24 3.94
N ILE A 67 13.45 -6.75 4.53
CA ILE A 67 12.32 -7.29 3.75
C ILE A 67 11.72 -6.18 2.87
N PHE A 68 11.56 -4.97 3.42
CA PHE A 68 11.08 -3.82 2.65
C PHE A 68 11.92 -3.54 1.41
N LEU A 69 13.25 -3.52 1.52
CA LEU A 69 14.14 -3.29 0.38
C LEU A 69 14.05 -4.40 -0.67
N GLN A 70 13.84 -5.65 -0.25
CA GLN A 70 13.60 -6.76 -1.18
C GLN A 70 12.29 -6.57 -1.95
N LEU A 71 11.20 -6.17 -1.28
CA LEU A 71 9.92 -5.89 -1.92
C LEU A 71 9.99 -4.69 -2.87
N LEU A 72 10.74 -3.64 -2.50
CA LEU A 72 11.01 -2.51 -3.37
C LEU A 72 11.75 -2.92 -4.66
N SER A 73 12.74 -3.81 -4.55
CA SER A 73 13.43 -4.37 -5.72
C SER A 73 12.46 -5.11 -6.66
N LEU A 74 11.51 -5.87 -6.10
CA LEU A 74 10.47 -6.56 -6.88
C LEU A 74 9.51 -5.58 -7.57
N PHE A 75 9.13 -4.49 -6.90
CA PHE A 75 8.32 -3.43 -7.50
C PHE A 75 9.01 -2.82 -8.73
N ASN A 76 10.29 -2.45 -8.61
CA ASN A 76 11.04 -1.85 -9.71
C ASN A 76 11.15 -2.77 -10.94
N LYS A 77 11.18 -4.10 -10.74
CA LYS A 77 11.14 -5.08 -11.85
C LYS A 77 9.79 -5.09 -12.57
N LYS A 78 8.69 -4.90 -11.83
CA LYS A 78 7.32 -4.86 -12.36
C LYS A 78 7.03 -3.62 -13.19
N GLU A 79 7.56 -2.46 -12.77
CA GLU A 79 7.36 -1.18 -13.47
C GLU A 79 7.73 -1.29 -14.97
N ASN A 80 8.75 -2.09 -15.30
CA ASN A 80 9.18 -2.34 -16.68
C ASN A 80 8.17 -3.13 -17.54
N SER A 81 7.00 -3.51 -17.01
CA SER A 81 6.12 -4.53 -17.63
C SER A 81 4.64 -4.20 -17.79
N GLN A 82 4.12 -3.00 -17.41
CA GLN A 82 2.66 -2.78 -17.43
C GLN A 82 2.15 -1.43 -17.98
N ASN A 83 1.01 -1.54 -18.69
CA ASN A 83 0.15 -0.46 -19.18
C ASN A 83 -0.81 0.00 -18.06
N ASN A 84 -0.88 1.32 -17.83
CA ASN A 84 -1.81 1.95 -16.89
C ASN A 84 -3.24 1.98 -17.44
N GLN A 85 -4.06 0.98 -17.13
CA GLN A 85 -5.51 1.08 -17.29
C GLN A 85 -6.18 1.12 -15.91
N ALA A 86 -6.78 2.26 -15.59
CA ALA A 86 -7.64 2.39 -14.43
C ALA A 86 -8.99 1.73 -14.72
N LEU A 87 -9.30 0.65 -14.01
CA LEU A 87 -10.65 0.06 -14.01
C LEU A 87 -11.57 0.96 -13.17
N VAL A 88 -12.66 1.44 -13.77
CA VAL A 88 -13.70 2.23 -13.11
C VAL A 88 -14.77 1.27 -12.59
N GLY A 89 -15.08 1.33 -11.29
CA GLY A 89 -16.15 0.55 -10.66
C GLY A 89 -15.71 -0.84 -10.19
N GLY A 90 -15.08 -0.91 -9.02
CA GLY A 90 -14.69 -2.18 -8.37
C GLY A 90 -13.61 -1.98 -7.32
N SER A 91 -13.24 -3.06 -6.62
CA SER A 91 -12.13 -3.00 -5.68
C SER A 91 -10.82 -2.67 -6.40
N GLN A 92 -10.05 -1.73 -5.88
CA GLN A 92 -8.78 -1.28 -6.46
C GLN A 92 -7.63 -1.54 -5.49
N ARG A 93 -6.57 -2.16 -5.98
CA ARG A 93 -5.27 -2.30 -5.29
C ARG A 93 -4.26 -1.36 -5.94
N MET A 94 -3.41 -0.75 -5.13
CA MET A 94 -2.44 0.22 -5.59
C MET A 94 -1.16 0.16 -4.76
N ILE A 95 -0.02 0.29 -5.45
CA ILE A 95 1.28 0.53 -4.83
C ILE A 95 1.86 1.80 -5.47
N GLU A 96 2.34 2.70 -4.65
CA GLU A 96 3.01 3.93 -5.07
C GLU A 96 4.39 4.02 -4.42
N VAL A 97 5.42 4.35 -5.20
CA VAL A 97 6.81 4.51 -4.73
C VAL A 97 7.32 5.86 -5.20
N ASN A 98 7.65 6.76 -4.27
CA ASN A 98 8.19 8.10 -4.58
C ASN A 98 7.39 8.83 -5.70
N SER A 99 6.06 8.90 -5.57
CA SER A 99 5.11 9.47 -6.55
C SER A 99 4.87 8.66 -7.84
N LYS A 100 5.50 7.49 -8.01
CA LYS A 100 5.19 6.57 -9.10
C LYS A 100 4.14 5.56 -8.67
N LYS A 101 2.97 5.58 -9.31
CA LYS A 101 1.82 4.75 -8.96
C LYS A 101 1.61 3.63 -9.98
N ILE A 102 1.37 2.41 -9.48
CA ILE A 102 0.79 1.31 -10.26
C ILE A 102 -0.58 0.94 -9.68
N ILE A 103 -1.52 0.64 -10.58
CA ILE A 103 -2.79 0.02 -10.24
C ILE A 103 -2.65 -1.47 -10.55
N ILE A 104 -3.01 -2.32 -9.59
CA ILE A 104 -2.90 -3.77 -9.74
C ILE A 104 -4.26 -4.28 -10.23
N ALA A 105 -4.25 -4.85 -11.44
CA ALA A 105 -5.42 -5.45 -12.04
C ALA A 105 -5.83 -6.76 -11.32
N PRO A 106 -7.11 -7.18 -11.40
CA PRO A 106 -7.57 -8.42 -10.74
C PRO A 106 -6.91 -9.71 -11.23
N ASP A 107 -6.39 -9.71 -12.46
CA ASP A 107 -5.70 -10.83 -13.12
C ASP A 107 -4.16 -10.73 -13.05
N ASP A 108 -3.64 -9.75 -12.32
CA ASP A 108 -2.22 -9.52 -12.15
C ASP A 108 -1.67 -10.27 -10.93
N ASP A 109 -1.45 -11.57 -11.08
CA ASP A 109 -0.97 -12.46 -10.00
C ASP A 109 0.30 -11.94 -9.31
N PHE A 110 1.26 -11.45 -10.10
CA PHE A 110 2.51 -10.91 -9.55
C PHE A 110 2.26 -9.63 -8.74
N GLY A 111 1.44 -8.71 -9.27
CA GLY A 111 1.05 -7.49 -8.56
C GLY A 111 0.29 -7.79 -7.27
N ILE A 112 -0.64 -8.74 -7.31
CA ILE A 112 -1.42 -9.20 -6.15
C ILE A 112 -0.50 -9.80 -5.09
N SER A 113 0.44 -10.67 -5.49
CA SER A 113 1.42 -11.26 -4.57
C SER A 113 2.31 -10.21 -3.92
N LEU A 114 2.84 -9.27 -4.71
CA LEU A 114 3.67 -8.18 -4.19
C LEU A 114 2.89 -7.31 -3.19
N PHE A 115 1.65 -6.97 -3.52
CA PHE A 115 0.76 -6.21 -2.64
C PHE A 115 0.53 -6.91 -1.31
N ASN A 116 0.18 -8.20 -1.33
CA ASN A 116 -0.05 -8.98 -0.12
C ASN A 116 1.20 -9.07 0.76
N ARG A 117 2.39 -9.20 0.17
CA ARG A 117 3.65 -9.20 0.94
C ARG A 117 3.92 -7.88 1.65
N PHE A 118 3.53 -6.75 1.07
CA PHE A 118 3.58 -5.48 1.79
C PHE A 118 2.58 -5.42 2.95
N LEU A 119 1.38 -5.99 2.79
CA LEU A 119 0.43 -6.09 3.91
C LEU A 119 1.01 -6.96 5.03
N GLU A 120 1.61 -8.10 4.70
CA GLU A 120 2.26 -9.01 5.64
C GLU A 120 3.45 -8.35 6.36
N LEU A 121 4.22 -7.52 5.65
CA LEU A 121 5.29 -6.71 6.23
C LEU A 121 4.76 -5.76 7.33
N TYR A 122 3.57 -5.19 7.13
CA TYR A 122 2.90 -4.44 8.19
C TYR A 122 2.39 -5.38 9.29
N ARG A 123 1.68 -6.46 8.94
CA ARG A 123 1.11 -7.40 9.90
C ARG A 123 0.74 -8.71 9.21
N THR A 124 1.19 -9.85 9.74
CA THR A 124 0.94 -11.17 9.13
C THR A 124 -0.55 -11.51 8.97
N ASP A 125 -1.39 -11.10 9.91
CA ASP A 125 -2.85 -11.31 9.89
C ASP A 125 -3.64 -10.06 9.42
N PHE A 126 -3.03 -9.24 8.56
CA PHE A 126 -3.56 -7.91 8.21
C PHE A 126 -5.05 -7.89 7.85
N GLN A 127 -5.54 -8.86 7.07
CA GLN A 127 -6.95 -8.90 6.67
C GLN A 127 -7.89 -9.09 7.87
N ASN A 128 -7.54 -9.95 8.82
CA ASN A 128 -8.32 -10.15 10.04
C ASN A 128 -8.31 -8.87 10.89
N TYR A 129 -7.15 -8.24 11.02
CA TYR A 129 -7.02 -6.97 11.73
C TYR A 129 -7.93 -5.88 11.12
N VAL A 130 -7.93 -5.73 9.78
CA VAL A 130 -8.80 -4.76 9.09
C VAL A 130 -10.27 -5.10 9.33
N ASN A 131 -10.68 -6.36 9.15
CA ASN A 131 -12.07 -6.78 9.33
C ASN A 131 -12.59 -6.51 10.75
N ASN A 132 -11.78 -6.80 11.77
CA ASN A 132 -12.12 -6.51 13.16
C ASN A 132 -12.34 -5.01 13.40
N ASN A 133 -11.53 -4.15 12.80
CA ASN A 133 -11.69 -2.69 12.92
C ASN A 133 -12.92 -2.16 12.16
N LEU A 134 -13.37 -2.88 11.13
CA LEU A 134 -14.57 -2.51 10.37
C LEU A 134 -15.88 -2.94 11.04
N ASN A 135 -15.81 -3.76 12.10
CA ASN A 135 -16.92 -4.49 12.72
C ASN A 135 -17.68 -5.36 11.69
N LEU A 136 -16.93 -6.02 10.79
CA LEU A 136 -17.46 -6.99 9.82
C LEU A 136 -17.52 -8.40 10.42
#